data_AF-A0A848Y0T2-F1
#
_entry.id   AF-A0A848Y0T2-F1
#
_cell.length_a   1.000
_cell.length_b   1.000
_cell.length_c   1.000
_cell.angle_alpha   90.00
_cell.angle_beta   90.00
_cell.angle_gamma   90.00
#
_symmetry.space_group_name_H-M   'P 1'
#
loop_
_entity.id
_entity.type
_entity.pdbx_description
1 polymer ?
#
loop_
_entity_poly.entity_id
_entity_poly.type
_entity_poly.pdbx_seq_one_letter_code
_entity_poly.pdbx_strand_id
1 'polypeptide(L)'
;MHASRTFRLIGLFALVLVVGCGGGNTDADGFDRDSGTLSSGDETLTSGEFADEYTINAEPGEWIEVTMASSEFDPYLILRPPSCTTETCANQVDNDDFTAGGGAFHWHQVNEGGRWRILATSSQVGEAGAYEIAYRVAESGDMPATPGVSLAPRTENGRLQAGDKTLTSGEFVDRYGFVGRQGQTIEVDLTSSEFDPYLILFVPEPHEQLDNDDYQGSTSRSFLSTTLPADGLYQIGVTSYQAGDSGAYQLAIRSGGEANTGAPAPPSPSGTEGDGSWGSGSAPAAEGEADPFVKQ
;
A
#
# COMPACT_ATOMS: atom_id res chain seq x y z
N MET A 1 -39.39 -18.10 52.96
CA MET A 1 -39.25 -16.75 52.40
C MET A 1 -38.59 -16.90 51.03
N HIS A 2 -39.33 -16.60 49.97
CA HIS A 2 -38.85 -16.58 48.59
C HIS A 2 -37.98 -15.34 48.37
N ALA A 3 -36.82 -15.50 47.72
CA ALA A 3 -36.09 -14.38 47.12
C ALA A 3 -35.98 -14.64 45.62
N SER A 4 -36.61 -13.74 44.86
CA SER A 4 -36.74 -13.74 43.40
C SER A 4 -35.48 -13.17 42.74
N ARG A 5 -35.25 -13.63 41.51
CA ARG A 5 -34.10 -13.37 40.62
C ARG A 5 -34.02 -11.92 40.14
N THR A 6 -32.84 -11.49 39.71
CA THR A 6 -32.71 -10.68 38.48
C THR A 6 -31.37 -11.00 37.81
N PHE A 7 -31.41 -11.88 36.81
CA PHE A 7 -30.31 -12.04 35.86
C PHE A 7 -30.65 -11.09 34.70
N ARG A 8 -29.84 -10.05 34.48
CA ARG A 8 -29.95 -9.25 33.26
C ARG A 8 -29.36 -10.09 32.11
N LEU A 9 -30.20 -10.39 31.13
CA LEU A 9 -29.76 -10.84 29.81
C LEU A 9 -28.95 -9.67 29.21
N ILE A 10 -27.64 -9.83 29.07
CA ILE A 10 -26.80 -8.97 28.24
C ILE A 10 -26.85 -9.54 26.83
N GLY A 11 -27.12 -8.67 25.87
CA GLY A 11 -26.71 -8.74 24.46
C GLY A 11 -26.91 -10.07 23.75
N LEU A 12 -27.91 -10.11 22.86
CA LEU A 12 -28.00 -11.11 21.81
C LEU A 12 -26.69 -11.05 20.98
N PHE A 13 -25.78 -12.00 21.17
CA PHE A 13 -24.64 -12.20 20.26
C PHE A 13 -25.20 -12.46 18.87
N ALA A 14 -25.04 -11.52 17.94
CA ALA A 14 -25.07 -11.82 16.53
C ALA A 14 -23.75 -12.54 16.20
N LEU A 15 -23.64 -13.79 16.62
CA LEU A 15 -22.64 -14.70 16.09
C LEU A 15 -23.05 -14.98 14.65
N VAL A 16 -22.51 -14.22 13.69
CA VAL A 16 -22.53 -14.63 12.29
C VAL A 16 -21.57 -15.80 12.17
N LEU A 17 -22.09 -16.98 12.48
CA LEU A 17 -21.41 -18.24 12.26
C LEU A 17 -21.43 -18.51 10.75
N VAL A 18 -20.46 -17.99 9.99
CA VAL A 18 -20.21 -18.50 8.64
C VAL A 18 -19.52 -19.85 8.78
N VAL A 19 -20.32 -20.88 9.08
CA VAL A 19 -19.97 -22.26 8.74
C VAL A 19 -20.52 -22.50 7.34
N GLY A 20 -19.62 -22.43 6.36
CA GLY A 20 -19.96 -22.72 4.98
C GLY A 20 -18.73 -23.14 4.21
N CYS A 21 -18.61 -24.44 3.94
CA CYS A 21 -17.87 -24.91 2.78
C CYS A 21 -18.43 -24.19 1.54
N GLY A 22 -17.61 -23.39 0.85
CA GLY A 22 -17.84 -22.89 -0.51
C GLY A 22 -19.10 -22.03 -0.69
N GLY A 23 -18.93 -20.71 -0.59
CA GLY A 23 -19.95 -19.74 -1.01
C GLY A 23 -19.96 -18.47 -0.16
N GLY A 24 -18.80 -17.87 0.09
CA GLY A 24 -18.71 -16.47 0.52
C GLY A 24 -19.01 -15.56 -0.66
N ASN A 25 -19.16 -14.27 -0.40
CA ASN A 25 -19.32 -13.21 -1.39
C ASN A 25 -17.99 -12.98 -2.15
N THR A 26 -17.42 -14.08 -2.67
CA THR A 26 -16.14 -14.12 -3.34
C THR A 26 -16.36 -13.71 -4.79
N ASP A 27 -15.85 -12.54 -5.14
CA ASP A 27 -15.98 -12.00 -6.48
C ASP A 27 -15.05 -12.72 -7.47
N ALA A 28 -15.20 -12.39 -8.76
CA ALA A 28 -14.44 -13.01 -9.84
C ALA A 28 -12.90 -12.82 -9.73
N ASP A 29 -12.46 -11.86 -8.91
CA ASP A 29 -11.05 -11.58 -8.59
C ASP A 29 -10.57 -12.28 -7.30
N GLY A 30 -11.41 -13.15 -6.71
CA GLY A 30 -11.06 -13.98 -5.56
C GLY A 30 -11.16 -13.26 -4.21
N PHE A 31 -11.69 -12.04 -4.18
CA PHE A 31 -11.91 -11.29 -2.94
C PHE A 31 -13.26 -11.59 -2.32
N ASP A 32 -13.26 -11.86 -1.02
CA ASP A 32 -14.45 -11.71 -0.20
C ASP A 32 -14.63 -10.22 0.11
N ARG A 33 -15.78 -9.65 -0.25
CA ARG A 33 -16.13 -8.25 0.01
C ARG A 33 -17.28 -8.12 1.00
N ASP A 34 -17.16 -7.18 1.92
CA ASP A 34 -18.19 -6.84 2.90
C ASP A 34 -18.19 -5.33 3.21
N SER A 35 -19.27 -4.86 3.83
CA SER A 35 -19.46 -3.47 4.27
C SER A 35 -19.86 -3.45 5.73
N GLY A 36 -19.34 -2.50 6.52
CA GLY A 36 -19.60 -2.39 7.95
C GLY A 36 -19.79 -0.95 8.43
N THR A 37 -19.96 -0.79 9.75
CA THR A 37 -20.05 0.53 10.38
C THR A 37 -19.43 0.46 11.77
N LEU A 38 -18.33 1.20 11.98
CA LEU A 38 -17.75 1.36 13.31
C LEU A 38 -18.69 2.21 14.16
N SER A 39 -19.05 1.71 15.34
CA SER A 39 -20.08 2.28 16.20
C SER A 39 -19.82 1.98 17.68
N SER A 40 -20.46 2.75 18.56
CA SER A 40 -20.34 2.53 20.02
C SER A 40 -20.90 1.20 20.53
N GLY A 41 -21.55 0.42 19.68
CA GLY A 41 -22.06 -0.91 20.01
C GLY A 41 -21.04 -2.02 19.78
N ASP A 42 -19.92 -1.73 19.14
CA ASP A 42 -18.97 -2.72 18.67
C ASP A 42 -17.97 -3.10 19.77
N GLU A 43 -17.14 -4.09 19.49
CA GLU A 43 -16.00 -4.39 20.35
C GLU A 43 -15.05 -3.19 20.37
N THR A 44 -14.34 -3.01 21.49
CA THR A 44 -13.41 -1.90 21.66
C THR A 44 -12.02 -2.46 21.89
N LEU A 45 -11.03 -1.97 21.13
CA LEU A 45 -9.63 -2.29 21.37
C LEU A 45 -9.19 -1.81 22.75
N THR A 46 -8.09 -2.38 23.29
CA THR A 46 -7.54 -1.96 24.58
C THR A 46 -7.18 -0.46 24.58
N SER A 47 -6.86 0.10 23.41
CA SER A 47 -6.58 1.52 23.16
C SER A 47 -7.84 2.40 23.11
N GLY A 48 -9.01 1.85 22.79
CA GLY A 48 -10.30 2.54 22.88
C GLY A 48 -11.07 2.72 21.57
N GLU A 49 -10.49 2.33 20.43
CA GLU A 49 -11.12 2.38 19.11
C GLU A 49 -12.19 1.28 18.97
N PHE A 50 -13.26 1.56 18.21
CA PHE A 50 -14.25 0.54 17.84
C PHE A 50 -13.67 -0.40 16.79
N ALA A 51 -14.01 -1.69 16.86
CA ALA A 51 -13.52 -2.67 15.92
C ALA A 51 -14.57 -3.72 15.56
N ASP A 52 -14.61 -4.07 14.28
CA ASP A 52 -15.28 -5.26 13.76
C ASP A 52 -14.26 -6.35 13.43
N GLU A 53 -14.61 -7.62 13.68
CA GLU A 53 -13.72 -8.77 13.44
C GLU A 53 -14.20 -9.64 12.26
N TYR A 54 -13.27 -9.88 11.35
CA TYR A 54 -13.37 -10.84 10.25
C TYR A 54 -12.38 -11.99 10.44
N THR A 55 -12.62 -13.13 9.80
CA THR A 55 -11.71 -14.29 9.90
C THR A 55 -11.39 -14.90 8.55
N ILE A 56 -10.14 -15.30 8.38
CA ILE A 56 -9.66 -15.97 7.17
C ILE A 56 -8.75 -17.14 7.54
N ASN A 57 -8.84 -18.26 6.83
CA ASN A 57 -7.92 -19.39 7.04
C ASN A 57 -6.82 -19.33 5.98
N ALA A 58 -5.56 -19.42 6.39
CA ALA A 58 -4.42 -19.43 5.49
C ALA A 58 -3.32 -20.37 5.98
N GLU A 59 -2.46 -20.82 5.09
CA GLU A 59 -1.36 -21.75 5.30
C GLU A 59 0.00 -21.07 5.10
N PRO A 60 1.09 -21.57 5.71
CA PRO A 60 2.41 -20.97 5.58
C PRO A 60 2.86 -20.85 4.12
N GLY A 61 3.33 -19.67 3.74
CA GLY A 61 3.78 -19.33 2.39
C GLY A 61 2.70 -18.73 1.49
N GLU A 62 1.42 -18.78 1.88
CA GLU A 62 0.34 -18.02 1.26
C GLU A 62 0.41 -16.54 1.66
N TRP A 63 -0.41 -15.71 1.01
CA TRP A 63 -0.53 -14.29 1.34
C TRP A 63 -1.94 -13.97 1.78
N ILE A 64 -2.08 -13.35 2.95
CA ILE A 64 -3.33 -12.67 3.32
C ILE A 64 -3.27 -11.27 2.78
N GLU A 65 -4.34 -10.89 2.11
CA GLU A 65 -4.51 -9.59 1.54
C GLU A 65 -5.81 -8.96 2.06
N VAL A 66 -5.73 -7.70 2.48
CA VAL A 66 -6.86 -6.94 3.00
C VAL A 66 -6.81 -5.49 2.49
N THR A 67 -7.95 -4.96 2.08
CA THR A 67 -8.19 -3.53 1.85
C THR A 67 -9.40 -3.10 2.67
N MET A 68 -9.38 -1.90 3.19
CA MET A 68 -10.50 -1.27 3.89
C MET A 68 -10.57 0.18 3.46
N ALA A 69 -11.75 0.71 3.15
CA ALA A 69 -11.93 2.11 2.76
C ALA A 69 -13.04 2.75 3.57
N SER A 70 -12.82 3.98 4.03
CA SER A 70 -13.85 4.83 4.62
C SER A 70 -13.73 6.27 4.17
N SER A 71 -14.87 6.93 4.01
CA SER A 71 -14.92 8.38 3.82
C SER A 71 -15.23 9.16 5.10
N GLU A 72 -15.44 8.44 6.22
CA GLU A 72 -15.92 9.00 7.49
C GLU A 72 -14.84 9.03 8.58
N PHE A 73 -13.84 8.16 8.49
CA PHE A 73 -12.72 8.07 9.42
C PHE A 73 -11.46 7.59 8.69
N ASP A 74 -10.31 7.66 9.36
CA ASP A 74 -9.04 7.14 8.85
C ASP A 74 -8.93 5.63 9.15
N PRO A 75 -9.01 4.72 8.15
CA PRO A 75 -9.07 3.29 8.42
C PRO A 75 -7.76 2.73 8.96
N TYR A 76 -7.89 1.70 9.78
CA TYR A 76 -6.77 0.98 10.36
C TYR A 76 -7.05 -0.52 10.34
N LEU A 77 -6.08 -1.32 9.91
CA LEU A 77 -6.22 -2.77 9.82
C LEU A 77 -5.28 -3.47 10.80
N ILE A 78 -5.80 -4.47 11.51
CA ILE A 78 -4.99 -5.32 12.39
C ILE A 78 -5.18 -6.78 11.98
N LEU A 79 -4.08 -7.46 11.68
CA LEU A 79 -4.05 -8.91 11.49
C LEU A 79 -3.48 -9.59 12.74
N ARG A 80 -4.27 -10.50 13.31
CA ARG A 80 -3.89 -11.34 14.43
C ARG A 80 -3.64 -12.79 13.96
N PRO A 81 -2.46 -13.37 14.23
CA PRO A 81 -2.16 -14.76 13.87
C PRO A 81 -3.01 -15.76 14.67
N PRO A 82 -3.09 -17.03 14.23
CA PRO A 82 -3.80 -18.08 14.96
C PRO A 82 -3.29 -18.29 16.40
N SER A 83 -1.99 -18.09 16.63
CA SER A 83 -1.38 -18.14 17.97
C SER A 83 -1.80 -16.99 18.89
N CYS A 84 -2.37 -15.93 18.35
CA CYS A 84 -2.87 -14.80 19.12
C CYS A 84 -4.14 -15.18 19.87
N THR A 85 -4.04 -15.37 21.18
CA THR A 85 -5.15 -15.77 22.06
C THR A 85 -5.62 -14.67 23.02
N THR A 86 -4.98 -13.50 22.98
CA THR A 86 -5.22 -12.33 23.83
C THR A 86 -5.51 -11.08 22.98
N GLU A 87 -5.98 -9.99 23.60
CA GLU A 87 -6.23 -8.71 22.91
C GLU A 87 -4.95 -8.08 22.32
N THR A 88 -3.80 -8.31 22.94
CA THR A 88 -2.48 -7.92 22.44
C THR A 88 -1.59 -9.15 22.38
N CYS A 89 -0.85 -9.36 21.29
CA CYS A 89 -0.02 -10.54 21.11
C CYS A 89 1.28 -10.23 20.35
N ALA A 90 2.31 -11.06 20.57
CA ALA A 90 3.52 -11.03 19.78
C ALA A 90 3.21 -11.36 18.32
N ASN A 91 3.84 -10.66 17.37
CA ASN A 91 3.65 -10.83 15.92
C ASN A 91 2.23 -10.50 15.41
N GLN A 92 1.43 -9.74 16.18
CA GLN A 92 0.35 -8.97 15.56
C GLN A 92 0.99 -8.05 14.51
N VAL A 93 0.38 -7.99 13.33
CA VAL A 93 0.80 -7.06 12.29
C VAL A 93 -0.34 -6.10 12.07
N ASP A 94 -0.05 -4.83 12.25
CA ASP A 94 -0.99 -3.73 12.08
C ASP A 94 -0.53 -2.85 10.91
N ASN A 95 -1.50 -2.39 10.14
CA ASN A 95 -1.23 -1.48 9.04
C ASN A 95 -2.33 -0.44 8.89
N ASP A 96 -1.89 0.80 9.00
CA ASP A 96 -2.55 2.05 8.69
C ASP A 96 -2.27 2.49 7.25
N ASP A 97 -1.34 1.83 6.54
CA ASP A 97 -0.76 2.42 5.35
C ASP A 97 -1.59 2.26 4.05
N PHE A 98 -1.45 3.28 3.20
CA PHE A 98 -2.55 4.00 2.55
C PHE A 98 -2.81 3.56 1.10
N THR A 99 -4.08 3.49 0.73
CA THR A 99 -4.57 3.48 -0.67
C THR A 99 -5.28 4.80 -0.96
N ALA A 100 -5.17 5.28 -2.20
CA ALA A 100 -5.83 6.50 -2.66
C ALA A 100 -7.31 6.55 -2.24
N GLY A 101 -7.71 7.61 -1.53
CA GLY A 101 -9.11 7.85 -1.14
C GLY A 101 -9.48 7.52 0.31
N GLY A 102 -8.50 7.34 1.20
CA GLY A 102 -8.76 7.07 2.63
C GLY A 102 -9.02 5.61 2.91
N GLY A 103 -8.22 4.71 2.32
CA GLY A 103 -8.30 3.29 2.61
C GLY A 103 -7.02 2.72 3.18
N ALA A 104 -7.12 1.83 4.17
CA ALA A 104 -6.03 1.01 4.66
C ALA A 104 -5.86 -0.23 3.78
N PHE A 105 -4.63 -0.70 3.66
CA PHE A 105 -4.32 -1.92 2.93
C PHE A 105 -3.29 -2.73 3.68
N HIS A 106 -3.31 -4.06 3.56
CA HIS A 106 -2.29 -4.89 4.14
C HIS A 106 -2.04 -6.16 3.33
N TRP A 107 -0.75 -6.48 3.14
CA TRP A 107 -0.28 -7.78 2.69
C TRP A 107 0.56 -8.45 3.76
N HIS A 108 0.21 -9.68 4.08
CA HIS A 108 0.91 -10.47 5.06
C HIS A 108 1.30 -11.82 4.47
N GLN A 109 2.61 -12.10 4.38
CA GLN A 109 3.05 -13.45 4.05
C GLN A 109 2.86 -14.34 5.27
N VAL A 110 2.01 -15.34 5.11
CA VAL A 110 1.61 -16.22 6.19
C VAL A 110 2.80 -17.07 6.62
N ASN A 111 3.16 -16.96 7.89
CA ASN A 111 4.20 -17.77 8.53
C ASN A 111 3.61 -18.86 9.45
N GLU A 112 2.33 -18.73 9.80
CA GLU A 112 1.60 -19.63 10.68
C GLU A 112 0.29 -20.06 10.02
N GLY A 113 0.11 -21.37 9.87
CA GLY A 113 -1.11 -21.95 9.32
C GLY A 113 -2.25 -21.91 10.32
N GLY A 114 -3.45 -21.57 9.85
CA GLY A 114 -4.67 -21.62 10.63
C GLY A 114 -5.58 -20.40 10.43
N ARG A 115 -6.41 -20.14 11.44
CA ARG A 115 -7.40 -19.06 11.42
C ARG A 115 -6.79 -17.74 11.87
N TRP A 116 -6.61 -16.84 10.92
CA TRP A 116 -6.25 -15.45 11.14
C TRP A 116 -7.50 -14.60 11.41
N ARG A 117 -7.33 -13.55 12.21
CA ARG A 117 -8.38 -12.56 12.50
C ARG A 117 -7.96 -11.21 11.93
N ILE A 118 -8.87 -10.56 11.21
CA ILE A 118 -8.70 -9.25 10.60
C ILE A 118 -9.62 -8.30 11.36
N LEU A 119 -9.07 -7.27 11.99
CA LEU A 119 -9.87 -6.22 12.64
C LEU A 119 -9.90 -5.00 11.75
N ALA A 120 -11.11 -4.57 11.41
CA ALA A 120 -11.40 -3.28 10.83
C ALA A 120 -11.61 -2.28 11.96
N THR A 121 -10.79 -1.23 12.02
CA THR A 121 -10.86 -0.21 13.08
C THR A 121 -10.46 1.17 12.55
N SER A 122 -10.44 2.18 13.41
CA SER A 122 -10.04 3.55 13.07
C SER A 122 -8.64 3.87 13.60
N SER A 123 -7.96 4.85 13.01
CA SER A 123 -6.65 5.29 13.50
C SER A 123 -6.75 6.07 14.82
N GLN A 124 -7.92 6.63 15.15
CA GLN A 124 -8.12 7.39 16.39
C GLN A 124 -9.28 6.86 17.23
N VAL A 125 -9.12 6.95 18.56
CA VAL A 125 -10.14 6.58 19.55
C VAL A 125 -11.41 7.42 19.37
N GLY A 126 -12.54 6.72 19.26
CA GLY A 126 -13.86 7.33 19.20
C GLY A 126 -14.33 7.76 17.80
N GLU A 127 -13.53 7.54 16.76
CA GLU A 127 -13.99 7.65 15.38
C GLU A 127 -14.97 6.51 15.05
N ALA A 128 -15.98 6.82 14.23
CA ALA A 128 -17.09 5.95 13.90
C ALA A 128 -17.61 6.32 12.51
N GLY A 129 -18.17 5.37 11.78
CA GLY A 129 -18.69 5.59 10.44
C GLY A 129 -18.73 4.33 9.58
N ALA A 130 -19.28 4.44 8.37
CA ALA A 130 -19.34 3.33 7.44
C ALA A 130 -17.98 3.02 6.79
N TYR A 131 -17.76 1.76 6.44
CA TYR A 131 -16.59 1.32 5.67
C TYR A 131 -16.93 0.15 4.75
N GLU A 132 -16.07 -0.05 3.75
CA GLU A 132 -16.04 -1.23 2.88
C GLU A 132 -14.74 -1.98 3.13
N ILE A 133 -14.76 -3.31 3.16
CA ILE A 133 -13.58 -4.17 3.32
C ILE A 133 -13.57 -5.26 2.25
N ALA A 134 -12.39 -5.56 1.71
CA ALA A 134 -12.17 -6.69 0.83
C ALA A 134 -10.93 -7.46 1.26
N TYR A 135 -11.05 -8.79 1.38
CA TYR A 135 -9.94 -9.64 1.79
C TYR A 135 -9.89 -10.97 1.02
N ARG A 136 -8.69 -11.56 0.92
CA ARG A 136 -8.49 -12.90 0.32
C ARG A 136 -7.22 -13.58 0.80
N VAL A 137 -7.14 -14.88 0.51
CA VAL A 137 -5.87 -15.62 0.49
C VAL A 137 -5.42 -15.76 -0.96
N ALA A 138 -4.18 -15.35 -1.24
CA ALA A 138 -3.50 -15.64 -2.50
C ALA A 138 -2.52 -16.81 -2.33
N GLU A 139 -2.40 -17.65 -3.37
CA GLU A 139 -1.55 -18.83 -3.35
C GLU A 139 -0.06 -18.47 -3.19
N SER A 140 0.72 -19.44 -2.70
CA SER A 140 2.16 -19.27 -2.56
C SER A 140 2.84 -19.08 -3.93
N GLY A 141 3.52 -17.95 -4.09
CA GLY A 141 4.23 -17.60 -5.33
C GLY A 141 3.38 -16.83 -6.34
N ASP A 142 2.06 -16.72 -6.13
CA ASP A 142 1.24 -15.74 -6.84
C ASP A 142 1.46 -14.37 -6.20
N MET A 143 2.17 -13.51 -6.93
CA MET A 143 2.22 -12.08 -6.61
C MET A 143 0.77 -11.54 -6.59
N PRO A 144 0.31 -10.88 -5.52
CA PRO A 144 -1.10 -10.55 -5.41
C PRO A 144 -1.54 -9.61 -6.54
N ALA A 145 -2.63 -9.99 -7.21
CA ALA A 145 -3.16 -9.33 -8.41
C ALA A 145 -4.17 -8.21 -8.10
N THR A 146 -4.04 -7.59 -6.94
CA THR A 146 -5.02 -6.64 -6.36
C THR A 146 -5.35 -5.51 -7.31
N PRO A 147 -6.61 -5.40 -7.75
CA PRO A 147 -7.08 -4.16 -8.34
C PRO A 147 -6.94 -3.03 -7.32
N GLY A 148 -6.12 -2.01 -7.61
CA GLY A 148 -5.89 -0.85 -6.72
C GLY A 148 -4.45 -0.69 -6.18
N VAL A 149 -3.64 -1.75 -6.22
CA VAL A 149 -2.22 -1.73 -5.80
C VAL A 149 -1.28 -1.71 -7.02
N SER A 150 -1.84 -1.70 -8.23
CA SER A 150 -1.07 -1.56 -9.48
C SER A 150 -0.23 -0.28 -9.48
N LEU A 151 0.94 -0.32 -10.14
CA LEU A 151 1.72 0.88 -10.49
C LEU A 151 1.02 1.77 -11.56
N ALA A 152 -0.30 1.90 -11.48
CA ALA A 152 -1.03 2.88 -12.26
C ALA A 152 -0.63 4.29 -11.78
N PRO A 153 -0.50 5.28 -12.69
CA PRO A 153 -0.23 6.65 -12.30
C PRO A 153 -1.27 7.15 -11.30
N ARG A 154 -0.82 7.60 -10.13
CA ARG A 154 -1.70 8.18 -9.10
C ARG A 154 -1.01 9.28 -8.31
N THR A 155 -1.81 10.14 -7.70
CA THR A 155 -1.36 11.24 -6.85
C THR A 155 -2.11 11.17 -5.54
N GLU A 156 -1.34 11.17 -4.45
CA GLU A 156 -1.80 11.10 -3.08
C GLU A 156 -1.54 12.46 -2.42
N ASN A 157 -2.50 12.93 -1.62
CA ASN A 157 -2.33 14.11 -0.78
C ASN A 157 -2.50 13.64 0.67
N GLY A 158 -1.50 13.90 1.49
CA GLY A 158 -1.48 13.46 2.89
C GLY A 158 -0.88 14.52 3.81
N ARG A 159 -0.72 14.17 5.08
CA ARG A 159 -0.17 15.06 6.10
C ARG A 159 0.56 14.26 7.17
N LEU A 160 1.84 14.53 7.33
CA LEU A 160 2.59 14.04 8.50
C LEU A 160 2.11 14.77 9.75
N GLN A 161 1.78 14.06 10.81
CA GLN A 161 1.24 14.62 12.04
C GLN A 161 1.47 13.73 13.28
N ALA A 162 1.26 14.33 14.44
CA ALA A 162 1.28 13.58 15.69
C ALA A 162 0.15 12.55 15.71
N GLY A 163 0.52 11.28 15.89
CA GLY A 163 -0.40 10.13 15.81
C GLY A 163 0.08 9.10 14.81
N ASP A 164 0.79 9.54 13.77
CA ASP A 164 1.34 8.66 12.74
C ASP A 164 2.43 7.75 13.32
N LYS A 165 2.67 6.62 12.64
CA LYS A 165 3.85 5.79 12.91
C LYS A 165 5.12 6.61 12.78
N THR A 166 6.15 6.20 13.51
CA THR A 166 7.46 6.84 13.43
C THR A 166 8.54 5.88 12.96
N LEU A 167 9.52 6.42 12.23
CA LEU A 167 10.80 5.74 12.06
C LEU A 167 11.51 5.62 13.42
N THR A 168 12.49 4.72 13.52
CA THR A 168 13.29 4.54 14.74
C THR A 168 14.00 5.83 15.18
N SER A 169 14.26 6.73 14.22
CA SER A 169 14.87 8.04 14.42
C SER A 169 13.88 9.14 14.87
N GLY A 170 12.57 8.88 14.82
CA GLY A 170 11.52 9.74 15.41
C GLY A 170 10.76 10.62 14.43
N GLU A 171 11.04 10.54 13.13
CA GLU A 171 10.25 11.16 12.07
C GLU A 171 8.90 10.45 11.93
N PHE A 172 7.82 11.19 11.69
CA PHE A 172 6.54 10.61 11.28
C PHE A 172 6.69 9.99 9.90
N VAL A 173 5.98 8.89 9.63
CA VAL A 173 6.05 8.21 8.33
C VAL A 173 4.68 7.73 7.89
N ASP A 174 4.30 8.14 6.69
CA ASP A 174 3.21 7.55 5.93
C ASP A 174 3.78 6.58 4.90
N ARG A 175 3.10 5.46 4.65
CA ARG A 175 3.56 4.45 3.68
C ARG A 175 2.51 4.20 2.59
N TYR A 176 3.00 3.90 1.40
CA TYR A 176 2.18 3.69 0.20
C TYR A 176 2.64 2.45 -0.55
N GLY A 177 1.79 1.43 -0.65
CA GLY A 177 2.11 0.17 -1.31
C GLY A 177 1.89 0.20 -2.84
N PHE A 178 2.74 -0.50 -3.60
CA PHE A 178 2.46 -0.83 -4.99
C PHE A 178 3.09 -2.17 -5.41
N VAL A 179 2.48 -2.84 -6.39
CA VAL A 179 3.01 -4.06 -6.98
C VAL A 179 3.96 -3.71 -8.11
N GLY A 180 5.22 -4.09 -7.95
CA GLY A 180 6.26 -3.90 -8.93
C GLY A 180 6.64 -5.18 -9.65
N ARG A 181 7.09 -5.06 -10.90
CA ARG A 181 7.72 -6.15 -11.66
C ARG A 181 9.21 -5.89 -11.87
N GLN A 182 10.01 -6.94 -11.81
CA GLN A 182 11.44 -6.88 -12.14
C GLN A 182 11.64 -6.22 -13.52
N GLY A 183 12.55 -5.25 -13.58
CA GLY A 183 12.87 -4.52 -14.79
C GLY A 183 11.89 -3.40 -15.14
N GLN A 184 10.79 -3.24 -14.39
CA GLN A 184 9.91 -2.08 -14.53
C GLN A 184 10.61 -0.83 -13.96
N THR A 185 10.52 0.30 -14.66
CA THR A 185 10.97 1.58 -14.10
C THR A 185 9.81 2.26 -13.39
N ILE A 186 10.08 2.87 -12.24
CA ILE A 186 9.14 3.72 -11.50
C ILE A 186 9.69 5.14 -11.40
N GLU A 187 8.79 6.09 -11.28
CA GLU A 187 9.08 7.45 -10.85
C GLU A 187 8.17 7.80 -9.67
N VAL A 188 8.78 8.35 -8.62
CA VAL A 188 8.11 8.77 -7.40
C VAL A 188 8.52 10.20 -7.09
N ASP A 189 7.55 11.10 -7.02
CA ASP A 189 7.76 12.55 -6.86
C ASP A 189 7.02 13.04 -5.61
N LEU A 190 7.77 13.47 -4.61
CA LEU A 190 7.25 13.94 -3.33
C LEU A 190 7.54 15.43 -3.19
N THR A 191 6.51 16.22 -2.87
CA THR A 191 6.63 17.66 -2.64
C THR A 191 5.96 18.07 -1.35
N SER A 192 6.59 19.01 -0.64
CA SER A 192 6.03 19.67 0.54
C SER A 192 6.53 21.10 0.61
N SER A 193 5.64 22.03 0.97
CA SER A 193 6.00 23.41 1.32
C SER A 193 6.07 23.65 2.83
N GLU A 194 5.70 22.65 3.64
CA GLU A 194 5.56 22.78 5.09
C GLU A 194 6.70 22.11 5.87
N PHE A 195 7.40 21.16 5.25
CA PHE A 195 8.57 20.48 5.81
C PHE A 195 9.55 20.12 4.68
N ASP A 196 10.78 19.76 5.04
CA ASP A 196 11.79 19.22 4.11
C ASP A 196 11.48 17.74 3.84
N PRO A 197 10.96 17.38 2.64
CA PRO A 197 10.50 16.03 2.38
C PRO A 197 11.66 15.04 2.31
N TYR A 198 11.41 13.81 2.75
CA TYR A 198 12.32 12.70 2.61
C TYR A 198 11.54 11.48 2.09
N LEU A 199 11.99 10.96 0.95
CA LEU A 199 11.34 9.88 0.24
C LEU A 199 12.15 8.59 0.37
N ILE A 200 11.48 7.52 0.79
CA ILE A 200 12.07 6.20 0.97
C ILE A 200 11.33 5.18 0.11
N LEU A 201 12.04 4.33 -0.62
CA LEU A 201 11.51 3.14 -1.30
C LEU A 201 12.05 1.89 -0.61
N PHE A 202 11.15 1.12 -0.01
CA PHE A 202 11.44 -0.19 0.57
C PHE A 202 11.29 -1.27 -0.50
N VAL A 203 12.39 -1.97 -0.80
CA VAL A 203 12.46 -3.03 -1.81
C VAL A 203 12.16 -4.39 -1.16
N PRO A 204 11.45 -5.30 -1.86
CA PRO A 204 11.36 -6.72 -1.48
C PRO A 204 12.74 -7.36 -1.26
N GLU A 205 12.82 -8.49 -0.54
CA GLU A 205 14.10 -9.12 -0.20
C GLU A 205 15.13 -9.21 -1.34
N PRO A 206 16.44 -9.04 -1.06
CA PRO A 206 17.03 -8.70 0.23
C PRO A 206 16.79 -7.22 0.52
N HIS A 207 16.08 -6.91 1.61
CA HIS A 207 15.60 -5.59 2.03
C HIS A 207 16.58 -4.43 1.75
N GLU A 208 16.54 -3.91 0.53
CA GLU A 208 17.30 -2.74 0.11
C GLU A 208 16.41 -1.51 0.25
N GLN A 209 17.02 -0.40 0.63
CA GLN A 209 16.38 0.90 0.68
C GLN A 209 17.00 1.79 -0.38
N LEU A 210 16.15 2.44 -1.17
CA LEU A 210 16.54 3.55 -2.03
C LEU A 210 15.85 4.79 -1.50
N ASP A 211 16.57 5.88 -1.31
CA ASP A 211 16.01 7.08 -0.71
C ASP A 211 16.60 8.34 -1.32
N ASN A 212 15.88 9.45 -1.16
CA ASN A 212 16.29 10.78 -1.61
C ASN A 212 15.56 11.83 -0.78
N ASP A 213 16.25 12.85 -0.30
CA ASP A 213 15.72 13.99 0.43
C ASP A 213 15.75 15.28 -0.41
N ASP A 214 16.79 15.53 -1.23
CA ASP A 214 16.91 16.76 -2.01
C ASP A 214 17.06 16.57 -3.54
N TYR A 215 15.94 16.68 -4.26
CA TYR A 215 16.03 16.60 -5.73
C TYR A 215 16.53 17.91 -6.35
N GLN A 216 17.67 17.85 -7.05
CA GLN A 216 18.29 18.98 -7.76
C GLN A 216 18.55 20.21 -6.86
N GLY A 217 18.83 20.00 -5.57
CA GLY A 217 19.11 21.05 -4.60
C GLY A 217 17.86 21.78 -4.06
N SER A 218 16.68 21.20 -4.25
CA SER A 218 15.41 21.72 -3.73
C SER A 218 15.01 21.01 -2.43
N THR A 219 15.00 21.72 -1.30
CA THR A 219 14.55 21.22 0.03
C THR A 219 13.03 21.16 0.18
N SER A 220 12.29 21.22 -0.92
CA SER A 220 10.82 21.13 -0.95
C SER A 220 10.36 20.00 -1.88
N ARG A 221 11.29 19.20 -2.38
CA ARG A 221 11.02 18.15 -3.35
C ARG A 221 12.04 17.02 -3.25
N SER A 222 11.54 15.81 -3.06
CA SER A 222 12.31 14.58 -3.17
C SER A 222 11.80 13.77 -4.36
N PHE A 223 12.69 13.11 -5.08
CA PHE A 223 12.33 12.36 -6.27
C PHE A 223 13.18 11.11 -6.44
N LEU A 224 12.55 9.97 -6.74
CA LEU A 224 13.21 8.72 -7.08
C LEU A 224 12.79 8.29 -8.49
N SER A 225 13.77 7.87 -9.29
CA SER A 225 13.55 7.17 -10.55
C SER A 225 14.44 5.94 -10.56
N THR A 226 13.85 4.75 -10.51
CA THR A 226 14.61 3.51 -10.37
C THR A 226 13.97 2.36 -11.13
N THR A 227 14.81 1.41 -11.56
CA THR A 227 14.37 0.14 -12.15
C THR A 227 14.28 -0.90 -11.05
N LEU A 228 13.11 -1.52 -10.93
CA LEU A 228 12.80 -2.47 -9.88
C LEU A 228 13.63 -3.75 -10.02
N PRO A 229 14.35 -4.18 -8.98
CA PRO A 229 15.26 -5.32 -9.06
C PRO A 229 14.54 -6.68 -9.03
N ALA A 230 13.31 -6.72 -8.53
CA ALA A 230 12.54 -7.95 -8.34
C ALA A 230 11.04 -7.72 -8.56
N ASP A 231 10.31 -8.79 -8.86
CA ASP A 231 8.85 -8.82 -8.67
C ASP A 231 8.57 -8.74 -7.16
N GLY A 232 7.60 -7.92 -6.75
CA GLY A 232 7.29 -7.82 -5.32
C GLY A 232 6.39 -6.66 -4.93
N LEU A 233 6.03 -6.62 -3.66
CA LEU A 233 5.42 -5.46 -3.03
C LEU A 233 6.50 -4.47 -2.66
N TYR A 234 6.36 -3.26 -3.19
CA TYR A 234 7.18 -2.13 -2.79
C TYR A 234 6.36 -1.22 -1.89
N GLN A 235 7.02 -0.60 -0.93
CA GLN A 235 6.43 0.46 -0.13
C GLN A 235 7.20 1.75 -0.34
N ILE A 236 6.47 2.85 -0.50
CA ILE A 236 7.03 4.20 -0.49
C ILE A 236 6.77 4.79 0.89
N GLY A 237 7.81 5.14 1.62
CA GLY A 237 7.74 5.96 2.83
C GLY A 237 7.83 7.44 2.49
N VAL A 238 6.82 8.21 2.92
CA VAL A 238 6.87 9.67 2.98
C VAL A 238 7.21 10.05 4.40
N THR A 239 8.32 10.73 4.60
CA THR A 239 8.77 11.21 5.91
C THR A 239 9.40 12.59 5.79
N SER A 240 9.82 13.18 6.90
CA SER A 240 10.53 14.46 6.96
C SER A 240 12.02 14.24 7.17
N TYR A 241 12.85 15.20 6.71
CA TYR A 241 14.29 15.15 6.99
C TYR A 241 14.61 15.30 8.49
N GLN A 242 13.82 16.09 9.24
CA GLN A 242 13.97 16.24 10.68
C GLN A 242 12.87 15.50 11.45
N ALA A 243 13.26 14.83 12.54
CA ALA A 243 12.33 14.17 13.44
C ALA A 243 11.32 15.16 14.06
N GLY A 244 10.04 14.79 14.05
CA GLY A 244 8.94 15.58 14.60
C GLY A 244 8.40 16.68 13.69
N ASP A 245 8.99 16.91 12.52
CA ASP A 245 8.41 17.81 11.52
C ASP A 245 7.09 17.23 10.98
N SER A 246 6.12 18.11 10.74
CA SER A 246 4.76 17.76 10.36
C SER A 246 4.24 18.76 9.33
N GLY A 247 3.32 18.32 8.48
CA GLY A 247 2.74 19.19 7.47
C GLY A 247 2.15 18.43 6.28
N ALA A 248 1.43 19.16 5.44
CA ALA A 248 0.81 18.61 4.24
C ALA A 248 1.85 18.31 3.14
N TYR A 249 1.58 17.27 2.33
CA TYR A 249 2.41 16.90 1.19
C TYR A 249 1.58 16.39 0.01
N GLN A 250 2.22 16.33 -1.15
CA GLN A 250 1.71 15.64 -2.34
C GLN A 250 2.74 14.62 -2.85
N LEU A 251 2.29 13.38 -3.05
CA LEU A 251 3.07 12.26 -3.57
C LEU A 251 2.51 11.82 -4.92
N ALA A 252 3.33 11.73 -5.95
CA ALA A 252 2.95 11.14 -7.24
C ALA A 252 3.75 9.86 -7.51
N ILE A 253 3.05 8.78 -7.88
CA ILE A 253 3.63 7.46 -8.17
C ILE A 253 3.25 7.09 -9.60
N ARG A 254 4.21 6.75 -10.44
CA ARG A 254 3.96 6.36 -11.84
C ARG A 254 5.00 5.39 -12.38
N SER A 255 4.67 4.70 -13.46
CA SER A 255 5.66 3.98 -14.27
C SER A 255 6.60 4.97 -14.96
N GLY A 256 7.91 4.77 -14.78
CA GLY A 256 8.93 5.48 -15.53
C GLY A 256 8.95 5.00 -16.98
N GLY A 257 9.07 5.93 -17.92
CA GLY A 257 9.08 5.64 -19.36
C GLY A 257 7.79 5.99 -20.12
N GLU A 258 6.71 6.38 -19.46
CA GLU A 258 5.62 7.13 -20.10
C GLU A 258 5.96 8.63 -20.14
N ALA A 259 7.11 8.97 -20.69
CA ALA A 259 7.29 10.28 -21.26
C ALA A 259 6.32 10.38 -22.44
N ASN A 260 5.28 11.21 -22.30
CA ASN A 260 4.50 11.84 -23.36
C ASN A 260 5.09 11.56 -24.76
N THR A 261 4.74 10.41 -25.37
CA THR A 261 5.03 10.19 -26.77
C THR A 261 3.99 11.00 -27.53
N GLY A 262 4.21 12.31 -27.55
CA GLY A 262 3.92 13.10 -28.72
C GLY A 262 4.71 12.48 -29.87
N ALA A 263 4.19 11.39 -30.40
CA ALA A 263 4.59 10.88 -31.69
C ALA A 263 4.49 12.09 -32.63
N PRO A 264 5.58 12.51 -33.30
CA PRO A 264 5.41 13.48 -34.36
C PRO A 264 4.38 12.87 -35.31
N ALA A 265 3.29 13.61 -35.54
CA ALA A 265 2.25 13.19 -36.46
C ALA A 265 2.94 12.67 -37.74
N PRO A 266 2.54 11.49 -38.28
CA PRO A 266 3.14 11.02 -39.51
C PRO A 266 3.00 12.14 -40.55
N PRO A 267 4.06 12.49 -41.29
CA PRO A 267 3.95 13.53 -42.29
C PRO A 267 2.82 13.14 -43.25
N SER A 268 1.81 14.00 -43.36
CA SER A 268 0.77 13.84 -44.38
C SER A 268 1.44 13.75 -45.75
N PRO A 269 1.02 12.83 -46.64
CA PRO A 269 1.65 12.69 -47.94
C PRO A 269 1.29 13.90 -48.81
N SER A 270 2.12 14.95 -48.74
CA SER A 270 2.20 15.94 -49.81
C SER A 270 2.98 15.30 -50.95
N GLY A 271 2.25 14.81 -51.95
CA GLY A 271 2.87 14.42 -53.21
C GLY A 271 3.56 15.62 -53.83
N THR A 272 4.77 15.40 -54.36
CA THR A 272 5.21 15.85 -55.69
C THR A 272 6.52 15.12 -56.00
N GLU A 273 6.60 14.62 -57.23
CA GLU A 273 7.70 13.89 -57.85
C GLU A 273 9.03 14.67 -57.84
N GLY A 274 10.14 13.94 -57.77
CA GLY A 274 11.48 14.48 -57.94
C GLY A 274 12.55 13.40 -57.84
N ASP A 275 13.17 13.12 -58.97
CA ASP A 275 14.19 12.12 -59.28
C ASP A 275 15.57 12.40 -58.65
N GLY A 276 16.38 11.35 -58.46
CA GLY A 276 17.81 11.53 -58.13
C GLY A 276 18.52 10.31 -57.54
N SER A 277 19.22 9.58 -58.39
CA SER A 277 20.05 8.39 -58.10
C SER A 277 21.44 8.74 -57.53
N TRP A 278 22.15 7.68 -57.06
CA TRP A 278 23.58 7.52 -56.65
C TRP A 278 23.92 7.88 -55.18
N GLY A 279 24.66 7.09 -54.40
CA GLY A 279 25.41 5.85 -54.62
C GLY A 279 26.01 5.31 -53.30
N SER A 280 26.58 4.12 -53.39
CA SER A 280 27.18 3.23 -52.38
C SER A 280 28.31 3.82 -51.51
N GLY A 281 28.42 3.34 -50.25
CA GLY A 281 29.62 3.49 -49.42
C GLY A 281 29.59 2.63 -48.14
N SER A 282 30.58 1.74 -48.01
CA SER A 282 30.78 0.74 -46.94
C SER A 282 31.28 1.32 -45.61
N ALA A 283 31.13 0.51 -44.54
CA ALA A 283 31.61 0.70 -43.16
C ALA A 283 33.15 0.86 -43.02
N PRO A 284 33.71 1.23 -41.84
CA PRO A 284 33.92 0.23 -40.77
C PRO A 284 33.79 0.74 -39.31
N ALA A 285 33.90 -0.23 -38.40
CA ALA A 285 33.84 -0.17 -36.95
C ALA A 285 34.95 0.66 -36.27
N ALA A 286 34.68 1.09 -35.03
CA ALA A 286 35.69 1.31 -34.00
C ALA A 286 35.09 1.04 -32.60
N GLU A 287 35.88 0.32 -31.82
CA GLU A 287 35.72 -0.09 -30.42
C GLU A 287 35.81 1.09 -29.45
N GLY A 288 35.37 0.89 -28.20
CA GLY A 288 35.71 1.80 -27.09
C GLY A 288 34.81 1.66 -25.87
N GLU A 289 35.31 0.95 -24.86
CA GLU A 289 34.81 0.83 -23.48
C GLU A 289 34.43 2.17 -22.82
N ALA A 290 33.44 2.16 -21.92
CA ALA A 290 33.62 2.53 -20.51
C ALA A 290 32.28 2.46 -19.74
N ASP A 291 32.22 1.49 -18.83
CA ASP A 291 31.48 1.55 -17.56
C ASP A 291 32.04 2.73 -16.72
N PRO A 292 31.18 3.51 -16.03
CA PRO A 292 31.32 3.48 -14.57
C PRO A 292 29.98 3.58 -13.80
N PHE A 293 29.83 2.65 -12.89
CA PHE A 293 29.11 2.75 -11.62
C PHE A 293 29.57 3.94 -10.75
N VAL A 294 28.74 4.27 -9.75
CA VAL A 294 29.01 4.89 -8.43
C VAL A 294 28.53 6.33 -8.21
N LYS A 295 27.44 6.39 -7.42
CA LYS A 295 27.14 7.28 -6.28
C LYS A 295 27.78 8.66 -6.25
N GLN A 296 26.94 9.68 -6.24
CA GLN A 296 26.87 10.63 -5.13
C GLN A 296 25.43 10.68 -4.66
#